data_AF-A0A1R0VA42-F1
#
_entry.id   AF-A0A1R0VA42-F1
#
_cell.length_a   1.000
_cell.length_b   1.000
_cell.length_c   1.000
_cell.angle_alpha   90.00
_cell.angle_beta   90.00
_cell.angle_gamma   90.00
#
_symmetry.space_group_name_H-M   'P 1'
#
loop_
_entity.id
_entity.type
_entity.pdbx_description
1 polymer ?
#
loop_
_entity_poly.entity_id
_entity_poly.type
_entity_poly.pdbx_seq_one_letter_code
_entity_poly.pdbx_strand_id
1 'polypeptide(L)'
;MAVLRVGAGAALLPVAAVLSSAPAHSTPLPGFCAPADVVDDVCTARLASVTADVVDGTITGSPVAGGPAITLAGQADAYLKSEGFGGTAPDPVQQWNESIDRVANLDTSPSAPNWYGNAKARVFLPRTLNDLATKFPPGTLVVRFTVDEARPDAFRLVSIQPTAQLGAAAG
;
A
#
# COMPACT_ATOMS: atom_id res chain seq x y z
N MET A 1 4.58 53.47 53.27
CA MET A 1 4.20 53.39 51.84
C MET A 1 4.69 52.05 51.31
N ALA A 2 3.76 51.20 50.88
CA ALA A 2 4.00 49.81 50.52
C ALA A 2 4.46 49.69 49.05
N VAL A 3 5.45 48.84 48.82
CA VAL A 3 5.88 48.39 47.48
C VAL A 3 5.10 47.12 47.15
N LEU A 4 4.45 47.06 45.98
CA LEU A 4 3.94 45.82 45.43
C LEU A 4 4.28 45.74 43.93
N ARG A 5 5.21 44.86 43.59
CA ARG A 5 5.48 44.39 42.23
C ARG A 5 4.59 43.17 41.98
N VAL A 6 3.85 43.15 40.88
CA VAL A 6 3.20 41.93 40.38
C VAL A 6 3.63 41.75 38.92
N GLY A 7 4.55 40.82 38.71
CA GLY A 7 4.83 40.24 37.40
C GLY A 7 3.87 39.08 37.17
N ALA A 8 3.12 39.11 36.07
CA ALA A 8 2.33 37.98 35.62
C ALA A 8 3.13 37.22 34.57
N GLY A 9 3.72 36.09 34.98
CA GLY A 9 4.30 35.12 34.06
C GLY A 9 3.18 34.39 33.31
N ALA A 10 3.19 34.49 31.98
CA ALA A 10 2.37 33.64 31.14
C ALA A 10 3.05 32.28 31.02
N ALA A 11 2.42 31.24 31.57
CA ALA A 11 2.85 29.86 31.49
C ALA A 11 2.78 29.36 30.04
N LEU A 12 3.92 28.87 29.52
CA LEU A 12 3.99 28.13 28.27
C LEU A 12 3.49 26.70 28.50
N LEU A 13 2.43 26.30 27.81
CA LEU A 13 1.96 24.91 27.73
C LEU A 13 2.91 24.10 26.83
N PRO A 14 3.46 22.95 27.26
CA PRO A 14 4.14 22.06 26.35
C PRO A 14 3.10 21.27 25.56
N VAL A 15 2.97 21.57 24.26
CA VAL A 15 2.32 20.67 23.30
C VAL A 15 3.26 19.48 23.15
N ALA A 16 2.94 18.37 23.81
CA ALA A 16 3.59 17.09 23.54
C ALA A 16 3.18 16.63 22.13
N ALA A 17 3.97 17.00 21.13
CA ALA A 17 3.86 16.43 19.80
C ALA A 17 4.21 14.94 19.91
N VAL A 18 3.20 14.08 19.84
CA VAL A 18 3.38 12.64 19.71
C VAL A 18 3.93 12.43 18.29
N LEU A 19 5.25 12.36 18.17
CA LEU A 19 5.92 11.97 16.95
C LEU A 19 5.61 10.48 16.73
N SER A 20 4.63 10.19 15.90
CA SER A 20 4.44 8.85 15.34
C SER A 20 5.68 8.51 14.53
N SER A 21 6.65 7.85 15.15
CA SER A 21 7.78 7.25 14.44
C SER A 21 7.23 6.13 13.58
N ALA A 22 6.94 6.42 12.31
CA ALA A 22 6.75 5.35 11.33
C ALA A 22 8.03 4.50 11.34
N PRO A 23 7.93 3.16 11.41
CA PRO A 23 9.11 2.32 11.35
C PRO A 23 9.83 2.60 10.03
N ALA A 24 11.10 3.00 10.12
CA ALA A 24 11.98 3.01 8.96
C ALA A 24 12.20 1.55 8.57
N HIS A 25 11.63 1.14 7.45
CA HIS A 25 11.77 -0.20 6.89
C HIS A 25 13.12 -0.31 6.14
N SER A 26 14.24 -0.11 6.86
CA SER A 26 15.52 -0.61 6.37
C SER A 26 15.63 -2.11 6.68
N THR A 27 16.51 -2.80 5.94
CA THR A 27 16.86 -4.21 6.20
C THR A 27 16.94 -4.50 7.70
N PRO A 28 16.35 -5.60 8.19
CA PRO A 28 15.87 -6.78 7.46
C PRO A 28 14.38 -6.74 7.05
N LEU A 29 13.97 -7.69 6.20
CA LEU A 29 12.55 -8.00 5.99
C LEU A 29 11.86 -8.28 7.35
N PRO A 30 10.55 -8.01 7.47
CA PRO A 30 9.82 -8.25 8.71
C PRO A 30 9.94 -9.70 9.20
N GLY A 31 9.96 -9.91 10.52
CA GLY A 31 10.17 -11.24 11.10
C GLY A 31 9.11 -12.30 10.75
N PHE A 32 7.94 -11.91 10.23
CA PHE A 32 6.94 -12.85 9.70
C PHE A 32 7.34 -13.42 8.33
N CYS A 33 8.34 -12.83 7.66
CA CYS A 33 8.91 -13.30 6.40
C CYS A 33 10.07 -14.29 6.65
N ALA A 34 9.92 -15.26 7.54
CA ALA A 34 11.00 -16.18 7.92
C ALA A 34 10.76 -17.61 7.39
N PRO A 35 11.83 -18.41 7.23
CA PRO A 35 12.53 -18.61 5.97
C PRO A 35 11.73 -19.33 4.87
N ALA A 36 10.60 -19.96 5.20
CA ALA A 36 9.78 -20.69 4.24
C ALA A 36 9.00 -19.76 3.30
N ASP A 37 8.71 -18.54 3.76
CA ASP A 37 7.89 -17.56 3.05
C ASP A 37 8.69 -16.56 2.19
N VAL A 38 10.02 -16.70 2.16
CA VAL A 38 10.93 -15.88 1.35
C VAL A 38 11.58 -16.74 0.27
N VAL A 39 11.38 -16.33 -0.98
CA VAL A 39 12.03 -16.92 -2.15
C VAL A 39 12.70 -15.78 -2.92
N ASP A 40 13.99 -15.94 -3.23
CA ASP A 40 14.80 -14.91 -3.92
C ASP A 40 14.74 -13.52 -3.26
N ASP A 41 14.81 -13.45 -1.93
CA ASP A 41 14.68 -12.21 -1.13
C ASP A 41 13.35 -11.45 -1.33
N VAL A 42 12.32 -12.14 -1.81
CA VAL A 42 10.95 -11.64 -1.93
C VAL A 42 10.08 -12.30 -0.88
N CYS A 43 9.52 -11.48 0.02
CA CYS A 43 8.52 -11.93 0.97
C CYS A 43 7.13 -11.92 0.32
N THR A 44 6.37 -12.99 0.57
CA THR A 44 4.94 -13.05 0.22
C THR A 44 4.10 -12.93 1.47
N ALA A 45 3.11 -12.03 1.46
CA ALA A 45 2.20 -11.87 2.59
C ALA A 45 0.76 -11.67 2.11
N ARG A 46 -0.19 -12.11 2.93
CA ARG A 46 -1.62 -11.78 2.79
C ARG A 46 -1.98 -10.71 3.81
N LEU A 47 -2.74 -9.71 3.38
CA LEU A 47 -3.07 -8.55 4.22
C LEU A 47 -4.47 -8.69 4.85
N ALA A 48 -4.55 -8.52 6.17
CA ALA A 48 -5.78 -8.54 6.95
C ALA A 48 -6.53 -7.20 6.90
N SER A 49 -5.79 -6.09 6.82
CA SER A 49 -6.35 -4.75 6.63
C SER A 49 -5.43 -3.92 5.76
N VAL A 50 -6.00 -2.90 5.12
CA VAL A 50 -5.32 -2.08 4.13
C VAL A 50 -5.75 -0.63 4.31
N THR A 51 -4.79 0.29 4.31
CA THR A 51 -4.99 1.73 4.11
C THR A 51 -4.16 2.20 2.92
N ALA A 52 -4.56 3.31 2.30
CA ALA A 52 -3.87 3.86 1.14
C ALA A 52 -3.52 5.32 1.38
N ASP A 53 -2.33 5.72 0.94
CA ASP A 53 -1.97 7.12 0.79
C ASP A 53 -2.00 7.48 -0.70
N VAL A 54 -2.99 8.30 -1.08
CA VAL A 54 -3.18 8.72 -2.47
C VAL A 54 -2.19 9.81 -2.90
N VAL A 55 -1.59 10.54 -1.96
CA VAL A 55 -0.59 11.57 -2.25
C VAL A 55 0.71 10.88 -2.64
N ASP A 56 1.18 9.99 -1.78
CA ASP A 56 2.46 9.28 -1.96
C ASP A 56 2.33 8.03 -2.85
N GLY A 57 1.10 7.60 -3.14
CA GLY A 57 0.82 6.42 -3.95
C GLY A 57 1.21 5.11 -3.26
N THR A 58 1.23 5.10 -1.93
CA THR A 58 1.62 3.95 -1.12
C THR A 58 0.39 3.22 -0.57
N ILE A 59 0.61 1.99 -0.16
CA ILE A 59 -0.38 1.14 0.50
C ILE A 59 0.23 0.60 1.79
N THR A 60 -0.47 0.74 2.91
CA THR A 60 -0.04 0.20 4.19
C THR A 60 -0.97 -0.94 4.57
N GLY A 61 -0.41 -2.10 4.92
CA GLY A 61 -1.21 -3.27 5.27
C GLY A 61 -0.70 -3.99 6.51
N SER A 62 -1.64 -4.54 7.29
CA SER A 62 -1.33 -5.44 8.39
C SER A 62 -1.34 -6.89 7.89
N PRO A 63 -0.26 -7.67 8.05
CA PRO A 63 -0.23 -9.07 7.63
C PRO A 63 -1.22 -9.95 8.41
N VAL A 64 -1.83 -10.93 7.75
CA VAL A 64 -2.67 -11.96 8.39
C VAL A 64 -1.86 -12.80 9.39
N ALA A 65 -0.58 -13.05 9.11
CA ALA A 65 0.35 -13.74 10.01
C ALA A 65 0.66 -12.95 11.29
N GLY A 66 0.17 -11.71 11.40
CA GLY A 66 0.53 -10.78 12.46
C GLY A 66 1.87 -10.07 12.23
N GLY A 67 2.27 -9.24 13.18
CA GLY A 67 3.46 -8.40 13.08
C GLY A 67 3.15 -6.93 12.76
N PRO A 68 4.20 -6.10 12.57
CA PRO A 68 4.01 -4.69 12.26
C PRO A 68 3.36 -4.51 10.88
N ALA A 69 2.61 -3.42 10.73
CA ALA A 69 2.14 -3.00 9.42
C ALA A 69 3.32 -2.68 8.50
N ILE A 70 3.15 -2.98 7.22
CA ILE A 70 4.15 -2.73 6.18
C ILE A 70 3.62 -1.67 5.22
N THR A 71 4.45 -0.70 4.87
CA THR A 71 4.16 0.25 3.79
C THR A 71 4.82 -0.22 2.51
N LEU A 72 4.07 -0.26 1.41
CA LEU A 72 4.51 -0.76 0.11
C LEU A 72 4.34 0.34 -0.94
N ALA A 73 5.29 0.41 -1.88
CA ALA A 73 5.24 1.29 -3.03
C ALA A 73 5.60 0.52 -4.30
N GLY A 74 4.84 0.73 -5.38
CA GLY A 74 5.03 0.01 -6.64
C GLY A 74 4.58 0.81 -7.85
N GLN A 75 5.16 0.48 -8.99
CA GLN A 75 4.69 0.97 -10.28
C GLN A 75 3.55 0.08 -10.80
N ALA A 76 2.86 0.54 -11.85
CA ALA A 76 1.65 -0.11 -12.37
C ALA A 76 1.84 -1.58 -12.79
N ASP A 77 3.05 -1.98 -13.18
CA ASP A 77 3.42 -3.35 -13.55
C ASP A 77 3.41 -4.33 -12.38
N ALA A 78 3.54 -3.86 -11.14
CA ALA A 78 3.37 -4.70 -9.96
C ALA A 78 1.89 -5.08 -9.71
N TYR A 79 0.93 -4.38 -10.32
CA TYR A 79 -0.49 -4.60 -10.07
C TYR A 79 -1.05 -5.65 -11.03
N LEU A 80 -1.48 -6.79 -10.47
CA LEU A 80 -1.95 -7.94 -11.23
C LEU A 80 -3.47 -8.08 -11.16
N LYS A 81 -4.07 -8.67 -12.21
CA LYS A 81 -5.49 -9.01 -12.20
C LYS A 81 -5.81 -10.05 -11.13
N SER A 82 -7.01 -9.97 -10.59
CA SER A 82 -7.46 -10.84 -9.51
C SER A 82 -7.53 -12.31 -9.91
N GLU A 83 -7.39 -13.22 -8.94
CA GLU A 83 -7.43 -14.67 -9.17
C GLU A 83 -8.28 -15.43 -8.14
N GLY A 84 -8.82 -16.58 -8.53
CA GLY A 84 -9.44 -17.55 -7.62
C GLY A 84 -10.89 -17.27 -7.20
N PHE A 85 -11.51 -16.16 -7.64
CA PHE A 85 -12.88 -15.79 -7.23
C PHE A 85 -14.01 -16.62 -7.87
N GLY A 86 -13.69 -17.56 -8.77
CA GLY A 86 -14.67 -18.40 -9.44
C GLY A 86 -15.60 -17.58 -10.33
N GLY A 87 -16.87 -17.48 -9.96
CA GLY A 87 -17.91 -16.75 -10.69
C GLY A 87 -17.72 -15.23 -10.63
N THR A 88 -18.67 -14.51 -10.04
CA THR A 88 -18.61 -13.04 -9.96
C THR A 88 -17.81 -12.61 -8.73
N ALA A 89 -16.64 -12.01 -8.94
CA ALA A 89 -15.84 -11.41 -7.87
C ALA A 89 -16.59 -10.23 -7.21
N PRO A 90 -16.25 -9.83 -5.97
CA PRO A 90 -16.82 -8.63 -5.36
C PRO A 90 -16.61 -7.37 -6.22
N ASP A 91 -17.56 -6.44 -6.20
CA ASP A 91 -17.53 -5.24 -7.07
C ASP A 91 -16.21 -4.47 -7.04
N PRO A 92 -15.56 -4.22 -5.89
CA PRO A 92 -14.26 -3.54 -5.88
C PRO A 92 -13.16 -4.33 -6.62
N VAL A 93 -13.22 -5.66 -6.60
CA VAL A 93 -12.27 -6.54 -7.30
C VAL A 93 -12.53 -6.53 -8.80
N GLN A 94 -13.79 -6.44 -9.22
CA GLN A 94 -14.13 -6.25 -10.64
C GLN A 94 -13.60 -4.90 -11.15
N GLN A 95 -13.82 -3.82 -10.39
CA GLN A 95 -13.32 -2.48 -10.73
C GLN A 95 -11.78 -2.42 -10.78
N TRP A 96 -11.10 -3.20 -9.94
CA TRP A 96 -9.65 -3.36 -9.99
C TRP A 96 -9.20 -3.94 -11.33
N ASN A 97 -9.81 -5.04 -11.76
CA ASN A 97 -9.49 -5.68 -13.05
C ASN A 97 -9.79 -4.76 -14.23
N GLU A 98 -10.94 -4.10 -14.23
CA GLU A 98 -11.33 -3.16 -15.29
C GLU A 98 -10.36 -1.97 -15.37
N SER A 99 -9.86 -1.50 -14.23
CA SER A 99 -8.89 -0.40 -14.19
C SER A 99 -7.54 -0.80 -14.77
N ILE A 100 -7.10 -2.04 -14.52
CA ILE A 100 -5.90 -2.60 -15.17
C ILE A 100 -6.13 -2.74 -16.68
N ASP A 101 -7.26 -3.34 -17.10
CA ASP A 101 -7.57 -3.55 -18.52
C ASP A 101 -7.62 -2.24 -19.31
N ARG A 102 -8.15 -1.18 -18.70
CA ARG A 102 -8.23 0.16 -19.30
C ARG A 102 -6.87 0.74 -19.66
N VAL A 103 -5.81 0.38 -18.93
CA VAL A 103 -4.47 0.95 -19.13
C VAL A 103 -3.45 -0.03 -19.73
N ALA A 104 -3.72 -1.33 -19.69
CA ALA A 104 -2.78 -2.38 -20.11
C ALA A 104 -2.31 -2.25 -21.57
N ASN A 105 -3.19 -1.79 -22.46
CA ASN A 105 -2.93 -1.72 -23.91
C ASN A 105 -2.71 -0.29 -24.42
N LEU A 106 -2.50 0.68 -23.51
CA LEU A 106 -2.26 2.06 -23.93
C LEU A 106 -0.85 2.20 -24.52
N ASP A 107 -0.76 2.70 -25.75
CA ASP A 107 0.52 2.99 -26.38
C ASP A 107 1.16 4.23 -25.73
N THR A 108 2.29 4.03 -25.06
CA THR A 108 3.09 5.09 -24.44
C THR A 108 4.33 5.45 -25.24
N SER A 109 4.47 4.93 -26.47
CA SER A 109 5.54 5.31 -27.38
C SER A 109 5.43 6.80 -27.72
N PRO A 110 6.51 7.60 -27.65
CA PRO A 110 6.48 9.02 -28.00
C PRO A 110 5.96 9.33 -29.42
N SER A 111 5.91 8.34 -30.31
CA SER A 111 5.34 8.45 -31.66
C SER A 111 3.81 8.37 -31.70
N ALA A 112 3.14 7.94 -30.63
CA ALA A 112 1.69 7.82 -30.58
C ALA A 112 1.03 9.20 -30.31
N PRO A 113 -0.02 9.60 -31.04
CA PRO A 113 -0.64 10.93 -30.88
C PRO A 113 -1.12 11.29 -29.45
N ASN A 114 -1.39 10.30 -28.59
CA ASN A 114 -1.83 10.49 -27.20
C ASN A 114 -0.86 9.89 -26.16
N TRP A 115 0.42 9.70 -26.50
CA TRP A 115 1.39 8.99 -25.66
C TRP A 115 1.51 9.56 -24.24
N TYR A 116 1.45 10.88 -24.09
CA TYR A 116 1.61 11.54 -22.81
C TYR A 116 0.41 11.30 -21.88
N GLY A 117 -0.81 11.38 -22.42
CA GLY A 117 -2.03 11.06 -21.68
C GLY A 117 -2.06 9.61 -21.26
N ASN A 118 -1.65 8.72 -22.16
CA ASN A 118 -1.53 7.29 -21.90
C ASN A 118 -0.49 6.97 -20.81
N ALA A 119 0.69 7.61 -20.87
CA ALA A 119 1.73 7.45 -19.85
C ALA A 119 1.25 7.94 -18.48
N LYS A 120 0.55 9.07 -18.42
CA LYS A 120 -0.07 9.57 -17.18
C LYS A 120 -1.08 8.59 -16.60
N ALA A 121 -1.96 8.03 -17.43
CA ALA A 121 -2.95 7.05 -16.98
C ALA A 121 -2.27 5.84 -16.30
N ARG A 122 -1.15 5.37 -16.85
CA ARG A 122 -0.37 4.29 -16.23
C ARG A 122 0.28 4.72 -14.92
N VAL A 123 0.87 5.92 -14.85
CA VAL A 123 1.52 6.43 -13.63
C VAL A 123 0.52 6.63 -12.48
N PHE A 124 -0.72 6.99 -12.77
CA PHE A 124 -1.74 7.18 -11.73
C PHE A 124 -2.52 5.92 -11.36
N LEU A 125 -2.40 4.84 -12.13
CA LEU A 125 -3.08 3.57 -11.85
C LEU A 125 -2.88 3.08 -10.41
N PRO A 126 -1.64 3.06 -9.84
CA PRO A 126 -1.42 2.62 -8.46
C PRO A 126 -2.32 3.31 -7.44
N ARG A 127 -2.58 4.61 -7.58
CA ARG A 127 -3.44 5.36 -6.64
C ARG A 127 -4.89 4.89 -6.70
N THR A 128 -5.43 4.71 -7.90
CA THR A 128 -6.78 4.17 -8.10
C THR A 128 -6.91 2.77 -7.53
N LEU A 129 -5.92 1.91 -7.79
CA LEU A 129 -5.93 0.53 -7.33
C LEU A 129 -5.74 0.45 -5.80
N ASN A 130 -4.90 1.28 -5.20
CA ASN A 130 -4.74 1.36 -3.74
C ASN A 130 -6.04 1.80 -3.05
N ASP A 131 -6.78 2.76 -3.61
CA ASP A 131 -8.11 3.15 -3.07
C ASP A 131 -9.09 1.96 -3.10
N LEU A 132 -9.14 1.23 -4.21
CA LEU A 132 -9.97 0.02 -4.33
C LEU A 132 -9.56 -1.05 -3.32
N ALA A 133 -8.25 -1.22 -3.08
CA ALA A 133 -7.73 -2.21 -2.14
C ALA A 133 -8.21 -1.99 -0.70
N THR A 134 -8.48 -0.74 -0.30
CA THR A 134 -9.04 -0.44 1.04
C THR A 134 -10.45 -1.00 1.24
N LYS A 135 -11.16 -1.32 0.15
CA LYS A 135 -12.55 -1.80 0.15
C LYS A 135 -12.64 -3.33 0.08
N PHE A 136 -11.52 -4.02 -0.05
CA PHE A 136 -11.51 -5.48 -0.14
C PHE A 136 -11.80 -6.12 1.21
N PRO A 137 -12.47 -7.28 1.25
CA PRO A 137 -12.59 -8.06 2.47
C PRO A 137 -11.20 -8.38 3.06
N PRO A 138 -11.07 -8.46 4.39
CA PRO A 138 -9.85 -8.91 5.05
C PRO A 138 -9.31 -10.21 4.46
N GLY A 139 -8.00 -10.30 4.28
CA GLY A 139 -7.35 -11.49 3.75
C GLY A 139 -7.45 -11.61 2.23
N THR A 140 -8.05 -10.68 1.49
CA THR A 140 -8.19 -10.81 0.03
C THR A 140 -6.90 -10.47 -0.73
N LEU A 141 -6.11 -9.53 -0.22
CA LEU A 141 -4.98 -8.98 -0.94
C LEU A 141 -3.70 -9.76 -0.63
N VAL A 142 -3.06 -10.30 -1.67
CA VAL A 142 -1.74 -10.92 -1.58
C VAL A 142 -0.71 -9.97 -2.17
N VAL A 143 0.37 -9.76 -1.43
CA VAL A 143 1.48 -8.88 -1.82
C VAL A 143 2.78 -9.66 -1.81
N ARG A 144 3.63 -9.33 -2.78
CA ARG A 144 5.03 -9.75 -2.83
C ARG A 144 5.88 -8.51 -2.79
N PHE A 145 6.86 -8.46 -1.92
CA PHE A 145 7.68 -7.27 -1.71
C PHE A 145 9.09 -7.62 -1.27
N THR A 146 9.98 -6.66 -1.43
CA THR A 146 11.38 -6.75 -1.03
C THR A 146 11.86 -5.40 -0.52
N VAL A 147 13.07 -5.33 0.01
CA VAL A 147 13.63 -4.08 0.51
C VAL A 147 13.87 -3.10 -0.63
N ASP A 148 13.54 -1.83 -0.37
CA ASP A 148 13.86 -0.71 -1.25
C ASP A 148 14.96 0.15 -0.63
N GLU A 149 16.18 0.07 -1.15
CA GLU A 149 17.28 0.90 -0.66
C GLU A 149 17.09 2.39 -1.01
N ALA A 150 16.28 2.71 -2.02
CA ALA A 150 15.99 4.08 -2.41
C ALA A 150 14.88 4.70 -1.53
N ARG A 151 14.11 3.89 -0.80
CA ARG A 151 12.98 4.32 0.04
C ARG A 151 13.02 3.65 1.41
N PRO A 152 13.67 4.26 2.42
CA PRO A 152 13.73 3.68 3.76
C PRO A 152 12.37 3.66 4.49
N ASP A 153 11.35 4.32 3.94
CA ASP A 153 10.00 4.44 4.48
C ASP A 153 9.01 3.40 3.91
N ALA A 154 9.38 2.64 2.87
CA ALA A 154 8.50 1.70 2.21
C ALA A 154 9.26 0.51 1.60
N PHE A 155 8.64 -0.65 1.56
CA PHE A 155 9.13 -1.78 0.78
C PHE A 155 8.77 -1.60 -0.71
N ARG A 156 9.64 -2.10 -1.58
CA ARG A 156 9.37 -2.16 -3.01
C ARG A 156 8.38 -3.29 -3.28
N LEU A 157 7.26 -2.94 -3.87
CA LEU A 157 6.26 -3.90 -4.32
C LEU A 157 6.79 -4.63 -5.56
N VAL A 158 6.82 -5.95 -5.47
CA VAL A 158 7.11 -6.85 -6.60
C VAL A 158 5.81 -7.24 -7.28
N SER A 159 4.78 -7.56 -6.51
CA SER A 159 3.43 -7.74 -7.03
C SER A 159 2.34 -7.49 -5.99
N ILE A 160 1.15 -7.13 -6.44
CA ILE A 160 -0.07 -7.05 -5.63
C ILE A 160 -1.25 -7.61 -6.42
N GLN A 161 -1.99 -8.51 -5.78
CA GLN A 161 -3.04 -9.26 -6.46
C GLN A 161 -4.20 -9.59 -5.50
N PRO A 162 -5.43 -9.17 -5.81
CA PRO A 162 -6.60 -9.70 -5.12
C PRO A 162 -6.70 -11.20 -5.42
N THR A 163 -6.68 -12.03 -4.40
CA THR A 163 -6.76 -13.49 -4.52
C THR A 163 -7.80 -14.02 -3.56
N ALA A 164 -8.78 -14.76 -4.07
CA ALA A 164 -9.81 -15.37 -3.23
C ALA A 164 -9.19 -16.22 -2.11
N GLN A 165 -9.77 -16.12 -0.91
CA GLN A 165 -9.38 -16.99 0.19
C GLN A 165 -10.04 -18.35 -0.02
N LEU A 166 -9.23 -19.43 -0.05
CA LEU A 166 -9.75 -20.80 -0.02
C LEU A 166 -10.55 -20.96 1.29
N GLY A 167 -11.87 -20.95 1.18
CA GLY A 167 -12.81 -20.93 2.31
C GLY A 167 -13.98 -19.94 2.16
N ALA A 168 -13.89 -18.96 1.25
CA ALA A 168 -14.99 -18.02 0.98
C ALA A 168 -16.01 -18.53 -0.08
N ALA A 169 -15.82 -19.75 -0.57
CA ALA A 169 -16.76 -20.45 -1.46
C ALA A 169 -17.64 -21.43 -0.67
N ALA A 170 -18.48 -20.90 0.22
CA ALA A 170 -19.68 -21.57 0.76
C ALA A 170 -20.36 -20.64 1.78
N GLY A 171 -21.38 -19.92 1.34
CA GLY A 171 -22.23 -19.09 2.19
C GLY A 171 -23.41 -18.57 1.39
#